data_AF-A0A6J4ZLY4-F1
#
_entry.id   AF-A0A6J4ZLY4-F1
#
_cell.length_a   1.000
_cell.length_b   1.000
_cell.length_c   1.000
_cell.angle_alpha   90.00
_cell.angle_beta   90.00
_cell.angle_gamma   90.00
#
_symmetry.space_group_name_H-M   'P 1'
#
loop_
_entity.id
_entity.type
_entity.pdbx_description
1 polymer ?
#
loop_
_entity_poly.entity_id
_entity_poly.type
_entity_poly.pdbx_seq_one_letter_code
_entity_poly.pdbx_strand_id
1 'polypeptide(L)'
;MTAARAYVPDRVETPRMPAAPAQPLPPRACDTHCHVFGPYDRFPLWHPSSYAAPDAPATRYLRMLDTLGAARGVLVQPAPYGTHPDALLDALAQGGDRLRGIAVADPSVSDAQLRALCDGGVRGLRFVEARDPAGNLFPGSVGFDQVAALAPRMKHHGLHAQLWAPCDTYLRHLPALAKLDLPLVIDHLGSLVPARGDQDPAFQLLRGLLADGRLWMKLTLCRVGSAPDYENARFLHDAFVAANPDQVLWGSDWPFVRMGESAPSADALVAVAQRWLGDDAMRRKVWVDNPARLYGFD
;
A
#
# COMPACT_ATOMS: atom_id res chain seq x y z
N MET A 1 -8.77 24.33 18.25
CA MET A 1 -7.83 23.96 17.18
C MET A 1 -8.30 24.63 15.91
N THR A 2 -7.53 25.54 15.34
CA THR A 2 -7.80 26.10 14.01
C THR A 2 -7.87 24.93 13.03
N ALA A 3 -8.98 24.80 12.29
CA ALA A 3 -9.10 23.80 11.23
C ALA A 3 -7.88 23.96 10.31
N ALA A 4 -7.12 22.89 10.10
CA ALA A 4 -6.00 22.91 9.17
C ALA A 4 -6.54 23.36 7.81
N ARG A 5 -6.03 24.49 7.31
CA ARG A 5 -6.45 25.00 6.00
C ARG A 5 -5.68 24.22 4.94
N ALA A 6 -6.40 23.67 3.98
CA ALA A 6 -5.75 23.02 2.85
C ALA A 6 -4.78 23.98 2.13
N TYR A 7 -3.66 23.46 1.64
CA TYR A 7 -2.61 24.24 1.01
C TYR A 7 -2.11 23.59 -0.28
N VAL A 8 -1.69 24.45 -1.22
CA VAL A 8 -0.98 24.04 -2.44
C VAL A 8 0.52 24.05 -2.12
N PRO A 9 1.26 22.95 -2.33
CA PRO A 9 2.71 22.94 -2.13
C PRO A 9 3.42 23.94 -3.05
N ASP A 10 4.34 24.74 -2.51
CA ASP A 10 5.12 25.71 -3.29
C ASP A 10 6.09 25.04 -4.27
N ARG A 11 6.48 23.80 -3.99
CA ARG A 11 7.37 22.98 -4.81
C ARG A 11 6.84 21.57 -4.91
N VAL A 12 6.98 21.01 -6.10
CA VAL A 12 6.60 19.63 -6.40
C VAL A 12 7.77 18.89 -7.02
N GLU A 13 7.82 17.57 -6.84
CA GLU A 13 8.82 16.70 -7.42
C GLU A 13 8.18 15.84 -8.51
N THR A 14 8.76 15.83 -9.71
CA THR A 14 8.27 14.96 -10.79
C THR A 14 8.79 13.54 -10.54
N PRO A 15 7.90 12.55 -10.33
CA PRO A 15 8.33 11.19 -10.06
C PRO A 15 8.93 10.54 -11.30
N ARG A 16 9.90 9.65 -11.07
CA ARG A 16 10.50 8.83 -12.13
C ARG A 16 9.43 7.94 -12.77
N MET A 17 9.34 8.00 -14.10
CA MET A 17 8.49 7.09 -14.87
C MET A 17 9.28 5.80 -15.20
N PRO A 18 8.61 4.63 -15.23
CA PRO A 18 9.24 3.39 -15.62
C PRO A 18 9.46 3.32 -17.13
N ALA A 19 10.32 2.41 -17.56
CA ALA A 19 10.31 1.89 -18.92
C ALA A 19 9.32 0.71 -19.04
N ALA A 20 9.02 0.27 -20.27
CA ALA A 20 8.32 -1.00 -20.45
C ALA A 20 9.19 -2.17 -19.93
N PRO A 21 8.68 -3.07 -19.08
CA PRO A 21 9.43 -4.22 -18.60
C PRO A 21 9.90 -5.11 -19.77
N ALA A 22 11.12 -5.66 -19.65
CA ALA A 22 11.70 -6.51 -20.70
C ALA A 22 10.88 -7.80 -20.94
N GLN A 23 10.27 -8.34 -19.90
CA GLN A 23 9.26 -9.39 -20.00
C GLN A 23 7.91 -8.78 -19.61
N PRO A 24 6.85 -8.97 -20.42
CA PRO A 24 5.54 -8.42 -20.09
C PRO A 24 4.99 -9.06 -18.81
N LEU A 25 4.23 -8.27 -18.05
CA LEU A 25 3.44 -8.80 -16.94
C LEU A 25 2.32 -9.72 -17.48
N PRO A 26 1.85 -10.70 -16.70
CA PRO A 26 0.70 -11.50 -17.09
C PRO A 26 -0.53 -10.62 -17.39
N PRO A 27 -1.41 -11.03 -18.32
CA PRO A 27 -2.68 -10.34 -18.53
C PRO A 27 -3.44 -10.17 -17.21
N ARG A 28 -4.01 -8.99 -17.02
CA ARG A 28 -4.69 -8.59 -15.77
C ARG A 28 -3.75 -8.39 -14.58
N ALA A 29 -2.43 -8.27 -14.75
CA ALA A 29 -1.54 -7.96 -13.63
C ALA A 29 -1.94 -6.68 -12.88
N CYS A 30 -1.72 -6.70 -11.57
CA CYS A 30 -2.10 -5.63 -10.65
C CYS A 30 -0.89 -5.09 -9.88
N ASP A 31 -0.75 -3.78 -9.85
CA ASP A 31 0.10 -3.09 -8.86
C ASP A 31 -0.73 -2.77 -7.61
N THR A 32 -0.47 -3.44 -6.49
CA THR A 32 -1.33 -3.33 -5.30
C THR A 32 -0.93 -2.22 -4.33
N HIS A 33 0.09 -1.41 -4.63
CA HIS A 33 0.50 -0.32 -3.75
C HIS A 33 1.08 0.85 -4.54
N CYS A 34 0.26 1.88 -4.76
CA CYS A 34 0.68 3.14 -5.38
C CYS A 34 -0.01 4.33 -4.71
N HIS A 35 0.44 5.53 -5.05
CA HIS A 35 -0.16 6.77 -4.56
C HIS A 35 -0.40 7.76 -5.72
N VAL A 36 -1.44 8.58 -5.57
CA VAL A 36 -1.66 9.77 -6.39
C VAL A 36 -1.53 11.02 -5.53
N PHE A 37 -1.04 12.07 -6.15
CA PHE A 37 -0.89 13.40 -5.56
C PHE A 37 -1.21 14.46 -6.60
N GLY A 38 -2.04 15.41 -6.19
CA GLY A 38 -2.52 16.49 -7.03
C GLY A 38 -3.47 16.01 -8.15
N PRO A 39 -3.76 16.88 -9.13
CA PRO A 39 -3.19 18.21 -9.28
C PRO A 39 -3.62 19.14 -8.12
N TYR A 40 -2.68 19.90 -7.57
CA TYR A 40 -2.85 20.52 -6.24
C TYR A 40 -3.79 21.73 -6.21
N ASP A 41 -4.07 22.33 -7.36
CA ASP A 41 -5.09 23.35 -7.54
C ASP A 41 -6.51 22.82 -7.30
N ARG A 42 -6.74 21.53 -7.59
CA ARG A 42 -8.00 20.82 -7.33
C ARG A 42 -7.96 20.01 -6.03
N PHE A 43 -6.83 19.38 -5.75
CA PHE A 43 -6.63 18.47 -4.62
C PHE A 43 -5.46 18.94 -3.74
N PRO A 44 -5.65 20.03 -2.98
CA PRO A 44 -4.65 20.54 -2.06
C PRO A 44 -4.39 19.55 -0.90
N LEU A 45 -3.24 19.69 -0.25
CA LEU A 45 -2.89 18.89 0.92
C LEU A 45 -3.55 19.48 2.17
N TRP A 46 -3.91 18.63 3.12
CA TRP A 46 -4.55 19.03 4.39
C TRP A 46 -3.59 19.02 5.57
N HIS A 47 -2.49 18.27 5.44
CA HIS A 47 -1.45 18.17 6.45
C HIS A 47 -0.08 18.45 5.84
N PRO A 48 0.86 19.04 6.61
CA PRO A 48 2.19 19.32 6.12
C PRO A 48 2.87 18.02 5.68
N SER A 49 3.37 18.01 4.45
CA SER A 49 4.19 16.91 3.95
C SER A 49 5.59 16.95 4.57
N SER A 50 6.10 15.80 5.00
CA SER A 50 7.48 15.65 5.49
C SER A 50 8.51 15.43 4.36
N TYR A 51 8.06 15.50 3.10
CA TYR A 51 8.85 15.31 1.88
C TYR A 51 8.33 16.22 0.77
N ALA A 52 9.13 16.42 -0.28
CA ALA A 52 8.70 17.16 -1.46
C ALA A 52 7.44 16.50 -2.06
N ALA A 53 6.40 17.29 -2.27
CA ALA A 53 5.11 16.77 -2.68
C ALA A 53 5.20 16.26 -4.13
N PRO A 54 4.88 14.98 -4.44
CA PRO A 54 5.01 14.47 -5.80
C PRO A 54 4.01 15.15 -6.75
N ASP A 55 4.41 15.53 -7.95
CA ASP A 55 3.47 15.81 -9.04
C ASP A 55 3.03 14.46 -9.63
N ALA A 56 2.06 13.81 -9.00
CA ALA A 56 1.66 12.45 -9.35
C ALA A 56 0.13 12.34 -9.55
N PRO A 57 -0.48 13.17 -10.41
CA PRO A 57 -1.92 13.16 -10.60
C PRO A 57 -2.37 11.83 -11.23
N ALA A 58 -3.67 11.56 -11.19
CA ALA A 58 -4.29 10.36 -11.76
C ALA A 58 -3.81 10.05 -13.19
N THR A 59 -3.72 11.06 -14.05
CA THR A 59 -3.27 10.91 -15.45
C THR A 59 -1.83 10.42 -15.57
N ARG A 60 -0.93 10.89 -14.70
CA ARG A 60 0.47 10.43 -14.67
C ARG A 60 0.56 9.02 -14.11
N TYR A 61 -0.21 8.72 -13.07
CA TYR A 61 -0.30 7.37 -12.52
C TYR A 61 -0.83 6.36 -13.55
N LEU A 62 -1.91 6.67 -14.27
CA LEU A 62 -2.45 5.79 -15.31
C LEU A 62 -1.43 5.53 -16.42
N ARG A 63 -0.70 6.57 -16.87
CA ARG A 63 0.40 6.39 -17.81
C ARG A 63 1.51 5.48 -17.26
N MET A 64 1.85 5.62 -15.97
CA MET A 64 2.83 4.76 -15.30
C MET A 64 2.38 3.30 -15.32
N LEU A 65 1.13 3.06 -14.94
CA LEU A 65 0.51 1.73 -14.91
C LEU A 65 0.46 1.09 -16.31
N ASP A 66 0.06 1.86 -17.33
CA ASP A 66 0.03 1.41 -18.73
C ASP A 66 1.44 1.10 -19.25
N THR A 67 2.44 1.91 -18.88
CA THR A 67 3.84 1.68 -19.28
C THR A 67 4.40 0.38 -18.69
N LEU A 68 4.02 0.04 -17.46
CA LEU A 68 4.37 -1.26 -16.86
C LEU A 68 3.65 -2.45 -17.51
N GLY A 69 2.58 -2.20 -18.27
CA GLY A 69 1.67 -3.26 -18.75
C GLY A 69 0.79 -3.84 -17.65
N ALA A 70 0.63 -3.13 -16.52
CA ALA A 70 -0.30 -3.54 -15.47
C ALA A 70 -1.73 -3.11 -15.85
N ALA A 71 -2.65 -4.07 -15.87
CA ALA A 71 -4.04 -3.77 -16.22
C ALA A 71 -4.81 -3.17 -15.03
N ARG A 72 -4.38 -3.45 -13.80
CA ARG A 72 -5.08 -3.11 -12.57
C ARG A 72 -4.16 -2.41 -11.56
N GLY A 73 -4.76 -1.62 -10.69
CA GLY A 73 -4.02 -0.83 -9.70
C GLY A 73 -4.78 -0.62 -8.41
N VAL A 74 -4.06 -0.59 -7.29
CA VAL A 74 -4.62 -0.24 -5.97
C VAL A 74 -3.92 1.02 -5.45
N LEU A 75 -4.69 2.11 -5.41
CA LEU A 75 -4.24 3.40 -4.90
C LEU A 75 -4.45 3.48 -3.39
N VAL A 76 -3.40 3.87 -2.69
CA VAL A 76 -3.35 3.99 -1.25
C VAL A 76 -3.29 5.46 -0.88
N GLN A 77 -4.22 5.94 -0.06
CA GLN A 77 -4.31 7.34 0.32
C GLN A 77 -3.06 7.80 1.11
N PRO A 78 -2.35 8.84 0.64
CA PRO A 78 -1.23 9.42 1.36
C PRO A 78 -1.65 10.17 2.62
N ALA A 79 -0.84 10.07 3.67
CA ALA A 79 -1.08 10.77 4.94
C ALA A 79 -1.30 12.30 4.79
N PRO A 80 -0.61 13.04 3.89
CA PRO A 80 -0.86 14.47 3.72
C PRO A 80 -2.30 14.86 3.34
N TYR A 81 -3.08 13.95 2.77
CA TYR A 81 -4.50 14.15 2.48
C TYR A 81 -5.41 13.91 3.68
N GLY A 82 -4.91 13.31 4.76
CA GLY A 82 -5.71 13.04 5.96
C GLY A 82 -6.88 12.13 5.64
N THR A 83 -8.08 12.49 6.11
CA THR A 83 -9.35 11.82 5.82
C THR A 83 -10.09 12.42 4.62
N HIS A 84 -9.42 13.21 3.78
CA HIS A 84 -9.99 13.83 2.58
C HIS A 84 -9.63 13.01 1.32
N PRO A 85 -10.52 12.13 0.84
CA PRO A 85 -10.20 11.15 -0.18
C PRO A 85 -10.33 11.69 -1.62
N ASP A 86 -10.51 13.00 -1.81
CA ASP A 86 -10.94 13.59 -3.08
C ASP A 86 -10.03 13.23 -4.25
N ALA A 87 -8.71 13.32 -4.06
CA ALA A 87 -7.72 12.94 -5.09
C ALA A 87 -7.76 11.43 -5.38
N LEU A 88 -7.98 10.61 -4.35
CA LEU A 88 -8.12 9.16 -4.50
C LEU A 88 -9.38 8.84 -5.32
N LEU A 89 -10.54 9.37 -4.93
CA LEU A 89 -11.81 9.10 -5.60
C LEU A 89 -11.83 9.60 -7.05
N ASP A 90 -11.24 10.77 -7.33
CA ASP A 90 -11.08 11.26 -8.69
C ASP A 90 -10.21 10.33 -9.54
N ALA A 91 -9.10 9.81 -8.99
CA ALA A 91 -8.26 8.85 -9.68
C ALA A 91 -8.98 7.52 -9.94
N LEU A 92 -9.75 7.01 -8.97
CA LEU A 92 -10.56 5.80 -9.15
C LEU A 92 -11.62 5.99 -10.23
N ALA A 93 -12.30 7.13 -10.26
CA ALA A 93 -13.28 7.46 -11.30
C ALA A 93 -12.64 7.51 -12.70
N GLN A 94 -11.44 8.10 -12.83
CA GLN A 94 -10.72 8.14 -14.11
C GLN A 94 -10.23 6.76 -14.57
N GLY A 95 -9.83 5.90 -13.64
CA GLY A 95 -9.37 4.54 -13.96
C GLY A 95 -10.48 3.51 -14.14
N GLY A 96 -11.71 3.82 -13.72
CA GLY A 96 -12.86 2.92 -13.79
C GLY A 96 -12.61 1.60 -13.07
N ASP A 97 -13.08 0.50 -13.67
CA ASP A 97 -13.00 -0.84 -13.07
C ASP A 97 -11.56 -1.36 -12.88
N ARG A 98 -10.57 -0.72 -13.51
CA ARG A 98 -9.15 -1.08 -13.38
C ARG A 98 -8.57 -0.72 -12.02
N LEU A 99 -9.18 0.22 -11.28
CA LEU A 99 -8.61 0.71 -10.02
C LEU A 99 -9.47 0.39 -8.79
N ARG A 100 -8.79 0.20 -7.66
CA ARG A 100 -9.40 0.15 -6.32
C ARG A 100 -8.63 1.04 -5.36
N GLY A 101 -9.30 1.46 -4.29
CA GLY A 101 -8.73 2.40 -3.33
C GLY A 101 -8.56 1.83 -1.93
N ILE A 102 -7.57 2.36 -1.21
CA ILE A 102 -7.43 2.26 0.24
C ILE A 102 -7.49 3.68 0.79
N ALA A 103 -8.57 4.01 1.48
CA ALA A 103 -8.78 5.34 2.04
C ALA A 103 -8.22 5.44 3.47
N VAL A 104 -8.27 6.63 4.05
CA VAL A 104 -8.03 6.86 5.48
C VAL A 104 -9.33 7.39 6.09
N ALA A 105 -9.76 6.77 7.19
CA ALA A 105 -10.91 7.20 7.97
C ALA A 105 -10.70 6.85 9.44
N ASP A 106 -11.16 7.72 10.34
CA ASP A 106 -11.18 7.49 11.78
C ASP A 106 -12.61 7.13 12.24
N PRO A 107 -12.83 6.74 13.52
CA PRO A 107 -14.15 6.30 14.00
C PRO A 107 -15.28 7.35 13.90
N SER A 108 -14.96 8.63 13.69
CA SER A 108 -15.97 9.67 13.48
C SER A 108 -16.62 9.64 12.09
N VAL A 109 -16.08 8.85 11.15
CA VAL A 109 -16.67 8.68 9.81
C VAL A 109 -18.12 8.19 9.91
N SER A 110 -19.05 8.84 9.23
CA SER A 110 -20.46 8.39 9.19
C SER A 110 -20.64 7.17 8.28
N ASP A 111 -21.74 6.41 8.46
CA ASP A 111 -22.05 5.27 7.57
C ASP A 111 -22.29 5.71 6.13
N ALA A 112 -22.86 6.91 5.93
CA ALA A 112 -23.04 7.49 4.61
C ALA A 112 -21.68 7.78 3.93
N GLN A 113 -20.73 8.35 4.66
CA GLN A 113 -19.37 8.59 4.14
C GLN A 113 -18.64 7.28 3.85
N LEU A 114 -18.72 6.29 4.75
CA LEU A 114 -18.08 5.00 4.54
C LEU A 114 -18.67 4.26 3.33
N ARG A 115 -20.00 4.28 3.16
CA ARG A 115 -20.67 3.77 1.96
C ARG A 115 -20.19 4.49 0.69
N ALA A 116 -20.13 5.82 0.71
CA ALA A 116 -19.67 6.61 -0.43
C ALA A 116 -18.23 6.25 -0.85
N LEU A 117 -17.34 5.97 0.12
CA LEU A 117 -16.01 5.44 -0.16
C LEU A 117 -16.09 4.08 -0.89
N CYS A 118 -16.89 3.15 -0.38
CA CYS A 118 -17.05 1.81 -0.96
C CYS A 118 -17.61 1.87 -2.39
N ASP A 119 -18.65 2.69 -2.60
CA ASP A 119 -19.29 2.92 -3.90
C ASP A 119 -18.32 3.57 -4.88
N GLY A 120 -17.41 4.42 -4.38
CA GLY A 120 -16.30 5.01 -5.15
C GLY A 120 -15.14 4.06 -5.45
N GLY A 121 -15.22 2.78 -5.07
CA GLY A 121 -14.21 1.76 -5.37
C GLY A 121 -13.18 1.52 -4.26
N VAL A 122 -13.37 2.07 -3.06
CA VAL A 122 -12.53 1.77 -1.89
C VAL A 122 -12.82 0.36 -1.38
N ARG A 123 -11.76 -0.37 -1.02
CA ARG A 123 -11.81 -1.77 -0.55
C ARG A 123 -11.10 -1.99 0.79
N GLY A 124 -10.48 -0.96 1.34
CA GLY A 124 -9.87 -1.00 2.66
C GLY A 124 -9.63 0.37 3.26
N LEU A 125 -9.33 0.38 4.55
CA LEU A 125 -8.87 1.56 5.28
C LEU A 125 -7.43 1.37 5.73
N ARG A 126 -6.61 2.42 5.61
CA ARG A 126 -5.21 2.39 6.01
C ARG A 126 -5.02 2.93 7.43
N PHE A 127 -4.27 2.17 8.22
CA PHE A 127 -3.83 2.53 9.55
C PHE A 127 -2.31 2.53 9.58
N VAL A 128 -1.73 3.47 10.33
CA VAL A 128 -0.29 3.74 10.33
C VAL A 128 0.21 3.98 11.75
N GLU A 129 1.28 3.28 12.13
CA GLU A 129 2.04 3.49 13.37
C GLU A 129 3.47 3.99 13.09
N ALA A 130 3.79 4.28 11.82
CA ALA A 130 5.03 4.96 11.47
C ALA A 130 5.02 6.38 12.06
N ARG A 131 6.13 6.75 12.70
CA ARG A 131 6.27 7.99 13.47
C ARG A 131 7.22 8.96 12.81
N ASP A 132 6.97 10.24 13.01
CA ASP A 132 7.91 11.31 12.70
C ASP A 132 9.12 11.29 13.68
N PRO A 133 10.18 12.07 13.43
CA PRO A 133 11.34 12.12 14.32
C PRO A 133 11.03 12.55 15.78
N ALA A 134 9.87 13.17 16.02
CA ALA A 134 9.41 13.57 17.35
C ALA A 134 8.58 12.46 18.04
N GLY A 135 8.37 11.32 17.40
CA GLY A 135 7.63 10.18 17.93
C GLY A 135 6.10 10.28 17.75
N ASN A 136 5.61 11.30 17.04
CA ASN A 136 4.17 11.43 16.74
C ASN A 136 3.82 10.63 15.49
N LEU A 137 2.56 10.21 15.37
CA LEU A 137 2.07 9.70 14.09
C LEU A 137 2.23 10.77 13.01
N PHE A 138 2.52 10.34 11.77
CA PHE A 138 2.54 11.29 10.66
C PHE A 138 1.20 12.03 10.57
N PRO A 139 1.20 13.37 10.48
CA PRO A 139 -0.02 14.15 10.33
C PRO A 139 -0.94 13.60 9.24
N GLY A 140 -2.22 13.45 9.57
CA GLY A 140 -3.25 12.86 8.69
C GLY A 140 -3.32 11.32 8.70
N SER A 141 -2.53 10.65 9.53
CA SER A 141 -2.62 9.20 9.72
C SER A 141 -3.59 8.81 10.84
N VAL A 142 -4.13 7.60 10.76
CA VAL A 142 -4.98 6.98 11.81
C VAL A 142 -4.23 5.77 12.40
N GLY A 143 -4.15 5.70 13.73
CA GLY A 143 -3.40 4.66 14.46
C GLY A 143 -4.09 3.29 14.49
N PHE A 144 -3.33 2.24 14.87
CA PHE A 144 -3.84 0.87 14.91
C PHE A 144 -4.87 0.65 16.03
N ASP A 145 -4.82 1.47 17.07
CA ASP A 145 -5.77 1.48 18.18
C ASP A 145 -7.21 1.76 17.72
N GLN A 146 -7.39 2.41 16.58
CA GLN A 146 -8.71 2.72 16.00
C GLN A 146 -9.34 1.56 15.22
N VAL A 147 -8.56 0.53 14.85
CA VAL A 147 -9.03 -0.57 13.99
C VAL A 147 -10.20 -1.31 14.65
N ALA A 148 -10.11 -1.60 15.95
CA ALA A 148 -11.15 -2.35 16.66
C ALA A 148 -12.50 -1.63 16.67
N ALA A 149 -12.51 -0.30 16.76
CA ALA A 149 -13.73 0.51 16.73
C ALA A 149 -14.38 0.51 15.34
N LEU A 150 -13.58 0.47 14.26
CA LEU A 150 -14.08 0.47 12.88
C LEU A 150 -14.39 -0.93 12.35
N ALA A 151 -13.80 -1.99 12.92
CA ALA A 151 -13.88 -3.35 12.40
C ALA A 151 -15.31 -3.86 12.13
N PRO A 152 -16.33 -3.64 12.98
CA PRO A 152 -17.69 -4.09 12.68
C PRO A 152 -18.25 -3.47 11.39
N ARG A 153 -18.01 -2.16 11.19
CA ARG A 153 -18.49 -1.41 10.03
C ARG A 153 -17.69 -1.76 8.77
N MET A 154 -16.37 -1.95 8.91
CA MET A 154 -15.52 -2.43 7.84
C MET A 154 -15.97 -3.81 7.34
N LYS A 155 -16.24 -4.76 8.25
CA LYS A 155 -16.76 -6.09 7.91
C LYS A 155 -18.10 -6.03 7.18
N HIS A 156 -19.02 -5.18 7.64
CA HIS A 156 -20.31 -4.99 6.98
C HIS A 156 -20.17 -4.58 5.51
N HIS A 157 -19.14 -3.80 5.18
CA HIS A 157 -18.86 -3.34 3.83
C HIS A 157 -17.85 -4.21 3.06
N GLY A 158 -17.37 -5.33 3.62
CA GLY A 158 -16.33 -6.15 3.00
C GLY A 158 -14.97 -5.45 2.88
N LEU A 159 -14.71 -4.44 3.71
CA LEU A 159 -13.43 -3.73 3.75
C LEU A 159 -12.38 -4.51 4.55
N HIS A 160 -11.11 -4.32 4.22
CA HIS A 160 -9.98 -4.82 5.01
C HIS A 160 -9.20 -3.68 5.69
N ALA A 161 -8.43 -4.00 6.72
CA ALA A 161 -7.49 -3.06 7.34
C ALA A 161 -6.10 -3.23 6.73
N GLN A 162 -5.56 -2.16 6.15
CA GLN A 162 -4.19 -2.12 5.66
C GLN A 162 -3.29 -1.45 6.69
N LEU A 163 -2.23 -2.12 7.10
CA LEU A 163 -1.42 -1.78 8.26
C LEU A 163 0.02 -1.46 7.84
N TRP A 164 0.53 -0.31 8.27
CA TRP A 164 1.93 0.06 8.10
C TRP A 164 2.56 0.57 9.40
N ALA A 165 3.61 -0.11 9.85
CA ALA A 165 4.32 0.21 11.08
C ALA A 165 5.77 -0.25 11.04
N PRO A 166 6.66 0.31 11.89
CA PRO A 166 7.92 -0.35 12.23
C PRO A 166 7.65 -1.76 12.76
N CYS A 167 8.46 -2.74 12.36
CA CYS A 167 8.19 -4.17 12.61
C CYS A 167 7.89 -4.52 14.07
N ASP A 168 8.62 -3.95 15.03
CA ASP A 168 8.44 -4.20 16.48
C ASP A 168 7.05 -3.78 16.99
N THR A 169 6.35 -2.89 16.28
CA THR A 169 4.98 -2.49 16.64
C THR A 169 3.99 -3.63 16.42
N TYR A 170 4.20 -4.48 15.42
CA TYR A 170 3.28 -5.60 15.16
C TYR A 170 3.18 -6.58 16.32
N LEU A 171 4.28 -6.80 17.06
CA LEU A 171 4.32 -7.64 18.25
C LEU A 171 3.28 -7.24 19.31
N ARG A 172 3.03 -5.93 19.42
CA ARG A 172 2.09 -5.38 20.42
C ARG A 172 0.63 -5.44 19.94
N HIS A 173 0.38 -5.26 18.65
CA HIS A 173 -0.98 -5.05 18.13
C HIS A 173 -1.58 -6.27 17.44
N LEU A 174 -0.81 -7.03 16.66
CA LEU A 174 -1.38 -8.12 15.84
C LEU A 174 -2.04 -9.25 16.66
N PRO A 175 -1.56 -9.64 17.86
CA PRO A 175 -2.25 -10.65 18.66
C PRO A 175 -3.71 -10.30 19.00
N ALA A 176 -4.03 -9.00 19.11
CA ALA A 176 -5.39 -8.53 19.32
C ALA A 176 -6.12 -8.32 17.98
N LEU A 177 -5.48 -7.67 17.00
CA LEU A 177 -6.11 -7.36 15.72
C LEU A 177 -6.49 -8.63 14.93
N ALA A 178 -5.68 -9.69 14.98
CA ALA A 178 -5.96 -10.95 14.29
C ALA A 178 -7.22 -11.67 14.82
N LYS A 179 -7.74 -11.27 15.98
CA LYS A 179 -8.99 -11.81 16.57
C LYS A 179 -10.24 -11.08 16.10
N LEU A 180 -10.11 -9.98 15.35
CA LEU A 180 -11.24 -9.16 14.92
C LEU A 180 -12.04 -9.77 13.76
N ASP A 181 -11.56 -10.87 13.19
CA ASP A 181 -12.14 -11.53 12.01
C ASP A 181 -12.29 -10.58 10.80
N LEU A 182 -11.31 -9.68 10.67
CA LEU A 182 -11.21 -8.68 9.62
C LEU A 182 -9.94 -9.01 8.82
N PRO A 183 -9.97 -9.04 7.47
CA PRO A 183 -8.74 -9.24 6.72
C PRO A 183 -7.75 -8.12 7.03
N LEU A 184 -6.51 -8.49 7.33
CA LEU A 184 -5.42 -7.57 7.63
C LEU A 184 -4.38 -7.66 6.52
N VAL A 185 -3.99 -6.52 5.95
CA VAL A 185 -2.98 -6.45 4.90
C VAL A 185 -1.76 -5.73 5.47
N ILE A 186 -0.61 -6.39 5.48
CA ILE A 186 0.64 -5.80 5.97
C ILE A 186 1.40 -5.17 4.80
N ASP A 187 1.69 -3.88 4.92
CA ASP A 187 2.45 -3.14 3.93
C ASP A 187 3.97 -3.48 4.01
N HIS A 188 4.66 -3.40 2.87
CA HIS A 188 6.12 -3.32 2.76
C HIS A 188 6.92 -4.42 3.47
N LEU A 189 6.59 -5.71 3.26
CA LEU A 189 7.23 -6.84 3.94
C LEU A 189 7.25 -6.69 5.48
N GLY A 190 6.26 -5.99 6.04
CA GLY A 190 6.20 -5.68 7.47
C GLY A 190 7.27 -4.72 7.97
N SER A 191 7.92 -3.96 7.08
CA SER A 191 9.05 -3.08 7.43
C SER A 191 10.09 -3.80 8.30
N LEU A 192 10.31 -5.08 8.01
CA LEU A 192 11.31 -5.91 8.68
C LEU A 192 12.70 -5.40 8.37
N VAL A 193 13.64 -5.68 9.26
CA VAL A 193 15.04 -5.30 9.09
C VAL A 193 15.82 -6.55 8.70
N PRO A 194 16.25 -6.71 7.43
CA PRO A 194 16.86 -7.95 6.96
C PRO A 194 18.06 -8.42 7.81
N ALA A 195 18.85 -7.47 8.31
CA ALA A 195 20.01 -7.74 9.16
C ALA A 195 19.68 -8.40 10.52
N ARG A 196 18.41 -8.37 10.98
CA ARG A 196 17.99 -9.05 12.20
C ARG A 196 17.77 -10.57 12.00
N GLY A 197 17.74 -11.03 10.75
CA GLY A 197 17.67 -12.45 10.41
C GLY A 197 16.30 -13.10 10.64
N ASP A 198 16.24 -14.41 10.42
CA ASP A 198 15.01 -15.21 10.46
C ASP A 198 14.54 -15.57 11.87
N GLN A 199 15.36 -15.33 12.90
CA GLN A 199 14.95 -15.49 14.31
C GLN A 199 14.31 -14.23 14.90
N ASP A 200 14.17 -13.16 14.12
CA ASP A 200 13.50 -11.95 14.55
C ASP A 200 12.05 -12.26 14.99
N PRO A 201 11.62 -11.87 16.21
CA PRO A 201 10.29 -12.17 16.70
C PRO A 201 9.15 -11.59 15.85
N ALA A 202 9.33 -10.39 15.28
CA ALA A 202 8.33 -9.77 14.43
C ALA A 202 8.21 -10.53 13.10
N PHE A 203 9.33 -10.98 12.52
CA PHE A 203 9.30 -11.86 11.35
C PHE A 203 8.56 -13.16 11.63
N GLN A 204 8.86 -13.84 12.73
CA GLN A 204 8.19 -15.10 13.09
C GLN A 204 6.69 -14.90 13.32
N LEU A 205 6.29 -13.82 13.98
CA LEU A 205 4.87 -13.47 14.16
C LEU A 205 4.15 -13.26 12.83
N LEU A 206 4.71 -12.42 11.94
CA LEU A 206 4.11 -12.11 10.65
C LEU A 206 4.00 -13.37 9.76
N ARG A 207 5.06 -14.18 9.73
CA ARG A 207 5.12 -15.42 8.95
C ARG A 207 4.09 -16.44 9.46
N GLY A 208 3.99 -16.61 10.78
CA GLY A 208 3.02 -17.51 11.40
C GLY A 208 1.58 -17.10 11.11
N LEU A 209 1.25 -15.81 11.31
CA LEU A 209 -0.10 -15.32 11.03
C LEU A 209 -0.47 -15.37 9.53
N LEU A 210 0.50 -15.18 8.63
CA LEU A 210 0.31 -15.39 7.20
C LEU A 210 0.05 -16.87 6.87
N ALA A 211 0.81 -17.79 7.44
CA ALA A 211 0.63 -19.23 7.28
C ALA A 211 -0.76 -19.70 7.78
N ASP A 212 -1.22 -19.14 8.89
CA ASP A 212 -2.57 -19.37 9.43
C ASP A 212 -3.69 -18.71 8.60
N GLY A 213 -3.32 -17.97 7.55
CA GLY A 213 -4.24 -17.27 6.67
C GLY A 213 -4.95 -16.07 7.30
N ARG A 214 -4.37 -15.52 8.38
CA ARG A 214 -4.91 -14.36 9.12
C ARG A 214 -4.45 -13.02 8.55
N LEU A 215 -3.38 -13.00 7.75
CA LEU A 215 -2.81 -11.80 7.15
C LEU A 215 -2.60 -11.99 5.65
N TRP A 216 -2.70 -10.89 4.92
CA TRP A 216 -2.10 -10.71 3.61
C TRP A 216 -0.77 -9.96 3.74
N MET A 217 0.19 -10.29 2.89
CA MET A 217 1.50 -9.66 2.88
C MET A 217 1.80 -8.98 1.54
N LYS A 218 2.06 -7.67 1.56
CA LYS A 218 2.61 -6.98 0.39
C LYS A 218 4.12 -7.16 0.33
N LEU A 219 4.59 -7.79 -0.74
CA LEU A 219 5.99 -8.01 -1.08
C LEU A 219 6.67 -6.76 -1.66
N THR A 220 6.18 -5.56 -1.31
CA THR A 220 6.72 -4.28 -1.76
C THR A 220 8.12 -4.09 -1.18
N LEU A 221 9.12 -4.14 -2.06
CA LEU A 221 10.50 -4.42 -1.69
C LEU A 221 11.34 -3.18 -1.37
N CYS A 222 11.05 -2.06 -2.04
CA CYS A 222 11.91 -0.86 -2.05
C CYS A 222 12.03 -0.15 -0.69
N ARG A 223 11.21 -0.53 0.29
CA ARG A 223 11.26 -0.01 1.66
C ARG A 223 12.08 -0.87 2.63
N VAL A 224 12.48 -2.07 2.21
CA VAL A 224 13.11 -3.08 3.08
C VAL A 224 14.44 -3.57 2.52
N GLY A 225 14.49 -3.91 1.24
CA GLY A 225 15.74 -4.35 0.60
C GLY A 225 16.60 -3.18 0.12
N SER A 226 17.84 -3.49 -0.24
CA SER A 226 18.82 -2.53 -0.75
C SER A 226 18.98 -2.65 -2.26
N ALA A 227 18.81 -1.55 -2.98
CA ALA A 227 19.07 -1.47 -4.41
C ALA A 227 20.54 -1.84 -4.74
N PRO A 228 20.85 -2.28 -5.98
CA PRO A 228 19.92 -2.44 -7.11
C PRO A 228 19.23 -3.80 -7.20
N ASP A 229 19.77 -4.85 -6.57
CA ASP A 229 19.27 -6.22 -6.71
C ASP A 229 18.32 -6.66 -5.59
N TYR A 230 18.36 -5.98 -4.44
CA TYR A 230 17.56 -6.26 -3.25
C TYR A 230 17.80 -7.64 -2.61
N GLU A 231 18.88 -8.35 -2.97
CA GLU A 231 19.11 -9.74 -2.55
C GLU A 231 19.20 -9.89 -1.01
N ASN A 232 19.58 -8.84 -0.29
CA ASN A 232 19.58 -8.84 1.18
C ASN A 232 18.20 -9.11 1.80
N ALA A 233 17.11 -8.81 1.09
CA ALA A 233 15.73 -9.04 1.55
C ALA A 233 15.07 -10.28 0.93
N ARG A 234 15.76 -11.02 0.05
CA ARG A 234 15.18 -12.15 -0.67
C ARG A 234 14.66 -13.25 0.26
N PHE A 235 15.37 -13.56 1.33
CA PHE A 235 14.94 -14.59 2.28
C PHE A 235 13.58 -14.27 2.92
N LEU A 236 13.25 -12.99 3.14
CA LEU A 236 11.94 -12.57 3.65
C LEU A 236 10.84 -12.82 2.61
N HIS A 237 11.10 -12.39 1.36
CA HIS A 237 10.20 -12.64 0.24
C HIS A 237 9.88 -14.14 0.10
N ASP A 238 10.92 -14.96 0.00
CA ASP A 238 10.78 -16.40 -0.22
C ASP A 238 10.06 -17.07 0.96
N ALA A 239 10.34 -16.65 2.20
CA ALA A 239 9.66 -17.17 3.38
C ALA A 239 8.16 -16.83 3.41
N PHE A 240 7.75 -15.62 2.99
CA PHE A 240 6.33 -15.25 2.95
C PHE A 240 5.58 -15.93 1.80
N VAL A 241 6.20 -16.02 0.62
CA VAL A 241 5.65 -16.78 -0.51
C VAL A 241 5.45 -18.25 -0.13
N ALA A 242 6.45 -18.87 0.53
CA ALA A 242 6.35 -20.25 0.99
C ALA A 242 5.31 -20.44 2.12
N ALA A 243 5.17 -19.46 3.02
CA ALA A 243 4.21 -19.53 4.11
C ALA A 243 2.76 -19.53 3.64
N ASN A 244 2.42 -18.68 2.66
CA ASN A 244 1.09 -18.67 2.06
C ASN A 244 1.09 -18.01 0.66
N PRO A 245 1.25 -18.78 -0.43
CA PRO A 245 1.33 -18.21 -1.77
C PRO A 245 0.01 -17.59 -2.25
N ASP A 246 -1.10 -17.87 -1.57
CA ASP A 246 -2.42 -17.34 -1.90
C ASP A 246 -2.73 -16.01 -1.20
N GLN A 247 -1.92 -15.58 -0.22
CA GLN A 247 -2.13 -14.34 0.54
C GLN A 247 -0.96 -13.34 0.41
N VAL A 248 -0.15 -13.47 -0.64
CA VAL A 248 0.91 -12.51 -0.98
C VAL A 248 0.53 -11.64 -2.16
N LEU A 249 0.98 -10.39 -2.15
CA LEU A 249 0.65 -9.37 -3.14
C LEU A 249 1.92 -8.64 -3.56
N TRP A 250 2.01 -8.19 -4.81
CA TRP A 250 3.08 -7.29 -5.26
C TRP A 250 2.58 -5.86 -5.40
N GLY A 251 3.41 -4.87 -5.08
CA GLY A 251 3.12 -3.46 -5.35
C GLY A 251 4.41 -2.67 -5.48
N SER A 252 4.43 -1.65 -6.33
CA SER A 252 5.64 -0.89 -6.64
C SER A 252 6.00 0.13 -5.57
N ASP A 253 5.02 0.73 -4.90
CA ASP A 253 5.11 1.92 -4.06
C ASP A 253 5.34 3.25 -4.81
N TRP A 254 5.12 3.27 -6.13
CA TRP A 254 5.21 4.51 -6.90
C TRP A 254 4.26 5.57 -6.30
N PRO A 255 4.67 6.84 -6.10
CA PRO A 255 5.84 7.52 -6.66
C PRO A 255 7.09 7.52 -5.76
N PHE A 256 7.26 6.53 -4.88
CA PHE A 256 8.45 6.36 -4.04
C PHE A 256 8.72 7.52 -3.07
N VAL A 257 7.64 8.05 -2.47
CA VAL A 257 7.73 9.18 -1.52
C VAL A 257 8.84 8.96 -0.50
N ARG A 258 9.62 10.00 -0.17
CA ARG A 258 10.76 9.95 0.78
C ARG A 258 11.97 9.11 0.35
N MET A 259 12.02 8.60 -0.89
CA MET A 259 13.22 7.91 -1.39
C MET A 259 14.19 8.84 -2.13
N GLY A 260 13.72 10.00 -2.61
CA GLY A 260 14.56 10.99 -3.30
C GLY A 260 15.36 10.37 -4.43
N GLU A 261 16.67 10.67 -4.50
CA GLU A 261 17.57 10.11 -5.51
C GLU A 261 17.75 8.58 -5.42
N SER A 262 17.43 7.97 -4.27
CA SER A 262 17.43 6.52 -4.11
C SER A 262 16.15 5.84 -4.61
N ALA A 263 15.18 6.60 -5.13
CA ALA A 263 13.95 6.05 -5.69
C ALA A 263 14.27 5.11 -6.88
N PRO A 264 13.80 3.85 -6.85
CA PRO A 264 13.94 2.97 -7.99
C PRO A 264 13.01 3.40 -9.13
N SER A 265 13.10 2.72 -10.27
CA SER A 265 12.00 2.71 -11.23
C SER A 265 11.12 1.49 -11.01
N ALA A 266 9.81 1.60 -11.29
CA ALA A 266 8.88 0.50 -11.04
C ALA A 266 9.19 -0.73 -11.92
N ASP A 267 9.71 -0.54 -13.13
CA ASP A 267 10.15 -1.63 -14.01
C ASP A 267 11.37 -2.39 -13.47
N ALA A 268 12.26 -1.72 -12.72
CA ALA A 268 13.36 -2.39 -12.04
C ALA A 268 12.84 -3.32 -10.92
N LEU A 269 11.81 -2.89 -10.18
CA LEU A 269 11.15 -3.72 -9.17
C LEU A 269 10.37 -4.88 -9.78
N VAL A 270 9.73 -4.67 -10.94
CA VAL A 270 9.12 -5.76 -11.73
C VAL A 270 10.17 -6.79 -12.14
N ALA A 271 11.33 -6.35 -12.64
CA ALA A 271 12.40 -7.26 -13.04
C ALA A 271 12.93 -8.10 -11.87
N VAL A 272 13.01 -7.53 -10.65
CA VAL A 272 13.37 -8.30 -9.44
C VAL A 272 12.29 -9.34 -9.14
N ALA A 273 11.02 -8.93 -9.09
CA ALA A 273 9.91 -9.84 -8.81
C ALA A 273 9.78 -10.97 -9.86
N GLN A 274 10.02 -10.71 -11.14
CA GLN A 274 10.02 -11.73 -12.19
C GLN A 274 11.10 -12.80 -11.95
N ARG A 275 12.29 -12.41 -11.47
CA ARG A 275 13.35 -13.35 -11.13
C ARG A 275 13.03 -14.17 -9.88
N TRP A 276 12.42 -13.55 -8.88
CA TRP A 276 12.20 -14.18 -7.58
C TRP A 276 10.95 -15.05 -7.50
N LEU A 277 9.85 -14.68 -8.18
CA LEU A 277 8.61 -15.45 -8.16
C LEU A 277 8.71 -16.80 -8.90
N GLY A 278 9.80 -17.04 -9.63
CA GLY A 278 10.01 -18.31 -10.32
C GLY A 278 9.09 -18.47 -11.53
N ASP A 279 8.13 -19.39 -11.45
CA ASP A 279 7.30 -19.81 -12.59
C ASP A 279 6.07 -18.93 -12.85
N ASP A 280 5.41 -19.18 -13.97
CA ASP A 280 4.23 -18.43 -14.40
C ASP A 280 3.00 -18.64 -13.50
N ALA A 281 2.92 -19.79 -12.81
CA ALA A 281 1.82 -20.06 -11.89
C ALA A 281 1.92 -19.15 -10.65
N MET A 282 3.11 -19.02 -10.08
CA MET A 282 3.34 -18.12 -8.94
C MET A 282 3.17 -16.64 -9.33
N ARG A 283 3.71 -16.24 -10.49
CA ARG A 283 3.52 -14.89 -11.04
C ARG A 283 2.05 -14.55 -11.23
N ARG A 284 1.26 -15.52 -11.74
CA ARG A 284 -0.19 -15.36 -11.88
C ARG A 284 -0.87 -15.21 -10.53
N LYS A 285 -0.52 -16.00 -9.51
CA LYS A 285 -1.07 -15.81 -8.16
C LYS A 285 -0.81 -14.40 -7.66
N VAL A 286 0.45 -13.98 -7.63
CA VAL A 286 0.87 -12.71 -6.99
C VAL A 286 0.35 -11.48 -7.73
N TRP A 287 0.37 -11.46 -9.06
CA TRP A 287 -0.08 -10.29 -9.84
C TRP A 287 -1.54 -10.34 -10.26
N VAL A 288 -2.16 -11.51 -10.35
CA VAL A 288 -3.49 -11.65 -10.96
C VAL A 288 -4.53 -12.15 -9.97
N ASP A 289 -4.38 -13.36 -9.47
CA ASP A 289 -5.45 -14.06 -8.76
C ASP A 289 -5.61 -13.53 -7.31
N ASN A 290 -4.50 -13.31 -6.59
CA ASN A 290 -4.50 -12.80 -5.22
C ASN A 290 -5.07 -11.38 -5.13
N PRO A 291 -4.62 -10.40 -5.96
CA PRO A 291 -5.23 -9.07 -5.98
C PRO A 291 -6.71 -9.10 -6.38
N ALA A 292 -7.10 -9.96 -7.34
CA ALA A 292 -8.49 -10.07 -7.75
C ALA A 292 -9.39 -10.50 -6.59
N ARG A 293 -8.95 -11.52 -5.84
CA ARG A 293 -9.67 -12.06 -4.68
C ARG A 293 -9.78 -11.05 -3.54
N LEU A 294 -8.71 -10.34 -3.20
CA LEU A 294 -8.71 -9.40 -2.07
C LEU A 294 -9.46 -8.10 -2.39
N TYR A 295 -9.27 -7.55 -3.59
CA TYR A 295 -9.78 -6.22 -3.95
C TYR A 295 -11.08 -6.26 -4.79
N GLY A 296 -11.58 -7.45 -5.12
CA GLY A 296 -12.81 -7.62 -5.89
C GLY A 296 -12.68 -7.06 -7.30
N PHE A 297 -11.66 -7.52 -8.02
CA PHE A 297 -11.56 -7.32 -9.46
C PHE A 297 -12.10 -8.55 -10.20
N ASP A 298 -12.75 -8.31 -11.34
CA ASP A 298 -13.23 -9.36 -12.24
C ASP A 298 -12.10 -9.98 -13.10
#